data_AF-A0A6B0VTE8-F1
#
_entry.id   AF-A0A6B0VTE8-F1
#
_cell.length_a   1.000
_cell.length_b   1.000
_cell.length_c   1.000
_cell.angle_alpha   90.00
_cell.angle_beta   90.00
_cell.angle_gamma   90.00
#
_symmetry.space_group_name_H-M   'P 1'
#
loop_
_entity.id
_entity.type
_entity.pdbx_description
1 polymer ?
#
loop_
_entity_poly.entity_id
_entity_poly.type
_entity_poly.pdbx_seq_one_letter_code
_entity_poly.pdbx_strand_id
1 'polypeptide(L)'
;MRPARLPLAVLCCTLLALAGVAVVVGAPPPTSLCGVCGPGVVDDSEIDGSTGPGTLDIYVDETGDSLWSARVPVTDSTADRYGANETALESAVDDAWVTPHAAGGDVRTVASTVDDGAVVVNYTVNDVARPGVGDAWLVDYFADVASNTRYSVTAERVTIHAPDGTVVTNDPAHASVDGNTATWTRDDGSASGGDFSRQTYVTYGEDSVRGAASGYATIGLERGPPALERGVLGGLLPGTLLVLAGVAVGRYDPGRETLSPATLERLFVAVGTLGAVGLLALSVAATGRPLSPGLGALSALGIGYASIGIAARRSTYRHTTRGLAGIAGLVTLGTGVLLWIFGGAVAVIALPFALATACFLPLGRVSTNRSKPAFAALFAVLPALALIAGAVSLAFLVSPAGLGVILYWLLLAFWGVLIVAFGYPLGLMGRRLAEAETPAEP
;
A
#
# COMPACT_ATOMS: atom_id res chain seq x y z
N MET A 1 1.84 -2.98 -38.50
CA MET A 1 2.94 -3.04 -37.51
C MET A 1 3.50 -4.46 -37.50
N ARG A 2 4.79 -4.65 -37.79
CA ARG A 2 5.41 -5.97 -37.99
C ARG A 2 5.45 -6.79 -36.68
N PRO A 3 5.15 -8.10 -36.71
CA PRO A 3 5.07 -8.97 -35.51
C PRO A 3 6.39 -9.14 -34.75
N ALA A 4 7.52 -8.73 -35.32
CA ALA A 4 8.86 -8.84 -34.70
C ALA A 4 9.11 -7.85 -33.54
N ARG A 5 8.28 -6.83 -33.33
CA ARG A 5 8.49 -5.82 -32.25
C ARG A 5 7.84 -6.19 -30.92
N LEU A 6 6.87 -7.10 -30.92
CA LEU A 6 6.17 -7.57 -29.73
C LEU A 6 7.06 -8.40 -28.78
N PRO A 7 7.89 -9.36 -29.25
CA PRO A 7 8.79 -10.09 -28.36
C PRO A 7 9.92 -9.20 -27.80
N LEU A 8 10.36 -8.18 -28.55
CA LEU A 8 11.36 -7.22 -28.09
C LEU A 8 10.82 -6.33 -26.97
N ALA A 9 9.55 -5.88 -27.08
CA ALA A 9 8.89 -5.11 -26.03
C ALA A 9 8.68 -5.94 -24.76
N VAL A 10 8.26 -7.21 -24.91
CA VAL A 10 8.13 -8.13 -23.78
C VAL A 10 9.48 -8.35 -23.11
N LEU A 11 10.53 -8.68 -23.87
CA LEU A 11 11.89 -8.90 -23.35
C LEU A 11 12.45 -7.65 -22.64
N CYS A 12 12.17 -6.46 -23.16
CA CYS A 12 12.60 -5.20 -22.54
C CYS A 12 11.85 -4.93 -21.24
N CYS A 13 10.55 -5.25 -21.17
CA CYS A 13 9.78 -5.23 -19.92
C CYS A 13 10.29 -6.27 -18.91
N THR A 14 10.66 -7.48 -19.34
CA THR A 14 11.23 -8.50 -18.46
C THR A 14 12.62 -8.11 -17.95
N LEU A 15 13.45 -7.49 -18.79
CA LEU A 15 14.78 -7.00 -18.41
C LEU A 15 14.70 -5.79 -17.48
N LEU A 16 13.72 -4.89 -17.66
CA LEU A 16 13.42 -3.82 -16.70
C LEU A 16 12.91 -4.37 -15.36
N ALA A 17 12.09 -5.43 -15.39
CA ALA A 17 11.64 -6.13 -14.19
C ALA A 17 12.80 -6.82 -13.45
N LEU A 18 13.78 -7.39 -14.18
CA LEU A 18 14.97 -8.04 -13.62
C LEU A 18 16.02 -7.02 -13.12
N ALA A 19 16.22 -5.91 -13.82
CA ALA A 19 17.17 -4.87 -13.42
C ALA A 19 16.75 -4.11 -12.15
N GLY A 20 15.43 -4.06 -11.86
CA GLY A 20 14.90 -3.51 -10.60
C GLY A 20 15.30 -4.28 -9.35
N VAL A 21 15.81 -5.52 -9.47
CA VAL A 21 16.18 -6.37 -8.33
C VAL A 21 17.61 -6.11 -7.83
N ALA A 22 18.47 -5.44 -8.61
CA ALA A 22 19.93 -5.48 -8.38
C ALA A 22 20.57 -4.26 -7.70
N VAL A 23 19.82 -3.24 -7.27
CA VAL A 23 20.40 -2.06 -6.60
C VAL A 23 19.88 -1.96 -5.17
N VAL A 24 20.53 -2.67 -4.25
CA VAL A 24 20.33 -2.54 -2.80
C VAL A 24 21.70 -2.35 -2.16
N VAL A 25 22.24 -1.13 -2.21
CA VAL A 25 23.41 -0.75 -1.41
C VAL A 25 23.23 0.71 -0.99
N GLY A 26 23.05 0.96 0.31
CA GLY A 26 23.05 2.30 0.89
C GLY A 26 21.76 2.75 1.59
N ALA A 27 20.95 1.84 2.15
CA ALA A 27 19.92 2.25 3.11
C ALA A 27 20.61 2.64 4.43
N PRO A 28 20.17 3.70 5.14
CA PRO A 28 20.63 3.98 6.49
C PRO A 28 20.41 2.75 7.39
N PRO A 29 21.28 2.53 8.38
CA PRO A 29 21.08 1.44 9.33
C PRO A 29 19.71 1.61 10.02
N PRO A 30 19.02 0.50 10.33
CA PRO A 30 17.79 0.56 11.10
C PRO A 30 18.04 1.12 12.50
N THR A 31 17.03 1.81 13.03
CA THR A 31 17.00 2.41 14.36
C THR A 31 16.24 1.49 15.30
N SER A 32 16.79 1.23 16.49
CA SER A 32 16.08 0.43 17.49
C SER A 32 15.01 1.28 18.18
N LEU A 33 13.82 0.70 18.42
CA LEU A 33 12.76 1.38 19.18
C LEU A 33 13.13 1.53 20.66
N CYS A 34 13.81 0.51 21.19
CA CYS A 34 14.34 0.53 22.53
C CYS A 34 15.87 0.62 22.48
N GLY A 35 16.43 1.64 23.11
CA GLY A 35 17.87 1.87 23.16
C GLY A 35 18.63 0.83 23.99
N VAL A 36 17.96 0.13 24.92
CA VAL A 36 18.59 -0.76 25.92
C VAL A 36 18.05 -2.20 25.96
N CYS A 37 17.02 -2.54 25.15
CA CYS A 37 16.29 -3.81 25.28
C CYS A 37 16.97 -5.02 24.62
N GLY A 38 18.21 -4.88 24.15
CA GLY A 38 18.97 -5.97 23.54
C GLY A 38 20.05 -5.43 22.59
N PRO A 39 20.86 -6.33 22.00
CA PRO A 39 21.94 -5.95 21.12
C PRO A 39 21.39 -5.12 19.95
N GLY A 40 21.97 -3.94 19.75
CA GLY A 40 21.63 -3.05 18.66
C GLY A 40 21.89 -3.68 17.29
N VAL A 41 21.29 -3.13 16.23
CA VAL A 41 21.50 -3.65 14.87
C VAL A 41 22.88 -3.30 14.31
N VAL A 42 23.57 -2.35 14.95
CA VAL A 42 24.89 -1.83 14.54
C VAL A 42 25.97 -2.07 15.60
N ASP A 43 25.57 -2.36 16.84
CA ASP A 43 26.47 -2.55 17.97
C ASP A 43 25.91 -3.63 18.90
N ASP A 44 26.78 -4.49 19.44
CA ASP A 44 26.40 -5.57 20.36
C ASP A 44 26.26 -5.06 21.82
N SER A 45 26.00 -3.75 21.98
CA SER A 45 25.81 -3.10 23.28
C SER A 45 24.51 -3.58 23.92
N GLU A 46 24.62 -4.18 25.11
CA GLU A 46 23.52 -4.70 25.93
C GLU A 46 23.87 -4.49 27.41
N ILE A 47 22.85 -4.45 28.28
CA ILE A 47 23.05 -4.39 29.73
C ILE A 47 23.77 -5.66 30.20
N ASP A 48 24.87 -5.50 30.94
CA ASP A 48 25.65 -6.62 31.48
C ASP A 48 24.78 -7.53 32.35
N GLY A 49 24.88 -8.84 32.13
CA GLY A 49 24.06 -9.84 32.82
C GLY A 49 22.60 -9.90 32.38
N SER A 50 22.24 -9.31 31.24
CA SER A 50 20.96 -9.57 30.56
C SER A 50 20.76 -11.06 30.30
N THR A 51 19.53 -11.52 30.48
CA THR A 51 19.13 -12.93 30.30
C THR A 51 18.32 -13.16 29.03
N GLY A 52 17.98 -12.09 28.33
CA GLY A 52 17.12 -12.12 27.15
C GLY A 52 16.66 -10.72 26.75
N PRO A 53 15.90 -10.63 25.65
CA PRO A 53 15.40 -9.35 25.17
C PRO A 53 14.46 -8.68 26.18
N GLY A 54 14.57 -7.36 26.31
CA GLY A 54 13.70 -6.56 27.18
C GLY A 54 12.33 -6.24 26.55
N THR A 55 11.47 -5.55 27.30
CA THR A 55 10.18 -5.02 26.86
C THR A 55 10.16 -3.50 26.90
N LEU A 56 9.33 -2.86 26.07
CA LEU A 56 9.13 -1.41 26.08
C LEU A 56 7.64 -1.08 26.20
N ASP A 57 7.29 -0.32 27.24
CA ASP A 57 5.94 0.20 27.46
C ASP A 57 5.96 1.74 27.32
N ILE A 58 5.11 2.27 26.45
CA ILE A 58 5.00 3.71 26.13
C ILE A 58 3.64 4.19 26.61
N TYR A 59 3.61 5.01 27.64
CA TYR A 59 2.40 5.60 28.19
C TYR A 59 2.24 7.02 27.64
N VAL A 60 1.21 7.23 26.82
CA VAL A 60 0.87 8.54 26.27
C VAL A 60 -0.12 9.23 27.21
N ASP A 61 0.12 10.49 27.51
CA ASP A 61 -0.76 11.30 28.35
C ASP A 61 -1.78 12.14 27.55
N GLU A 62 -2.66 12.84 28.28
CA GLU A 62 -3.72 13.67 27.69
C GLU A 62 -3.18 14.88 26.88
N THR A 63 -1.92 15.26 27.10
CA THR A 63 -1.27 16.37 26.39
C THR A 63 -0.56 15.93 25.12
N GLY A 64 -0.35 14.62 24.96
CA GLY A 64 0.38 14.02 23.86
C GLY A 64 1.87 13.77 24.15
N ASP A 65 2.32 14.08 25.36
CA ASP A 65 3.62 13.69 25.86
C ASP A 65 3.59 12.20 26.29
N SER A 66 4.76 11.62 26.52
CA SER A 66 4.84 10.19 26.84
C SER A 66 5.95 9.83 27.81
N LEU A 67 5.66 8.80 28.62
CA LEU A 67 6.61 8.11 29.49
C LEU A 67 6.93 6.74 28.90
N TRP A 68 8.20 6.50 28.64
CA TRP A 68 8.70 5.26 28.07
C TRP A 68 9.42 4.49 29.18
N SER A 69 9.00 3.25 29.40
CA SER A 69 9.53 2.34 30.40
C SER A 69 10.11 1.11 29.71
N ALA A 70 11.42 1.08 29.56
CA ALA A 70 12.15 -0.09 29.08
C ALA A 70 12.48 -1.02 30.25
N ARG A 71 12.16 -2.31 30.16
CA ARG A 71 12.43 -3.31 31.20
C ARG A 71 13.29 -4.44 30.64
N VAL A 72 14.47 -4.64 31.20
CA VAL A 72 15.46 -5.62 30.72
C VAL A 72 15.71 -6.67 31.81
N PRO A 73 15.39 -7.95 31.55
CA PRO A 73 15.55 -9.00 32.56
C PRO A 73 17.04 -9.32 32.77
N VAL A 74 17.50 -9.26 34.01
CA VAL A 74 18.91 -9.51 34.37
C VAL A 74 19.03 -10.69 35.34
N THR A 75 20.23 -11.27 35.47
CA THR A 75 20.47 -12.30 36.51
C THR A 75 20.31 -11.73 37.91
N ASP A 76 19.92 -12.56 38.89
CA ASP A 76 19.81 -12.17 40.31
C ASP A 76 21.09 -11.50 40.83
N SER A 77 22.25 -12.03 40.46
CA SER A 77 23.55 -11.48 40.87
C SER A 77 23.84 -10.08 40.32
N THR A 78 23.28 -9.78 39.14
CA THR A 78 23.34 -8.47 38.51
C THR A 78 22.33 -7.52 39.14
N ALA A 79 21.10 -7.98 39.38
CA ALA A 79 20.07 -7.21 40.07
C ALA A 79 20.54 -6.76 41.46
N ASP A 80 21.15 -7.67 42.25
CA ASP A 80 21.71 -7.35 43.56
C ASP A 80 22.84 -6.32 43.47
N ARG A 81 23.71 -6.44 42.45
CA ARG A 81 24.82 -5.51 42.23
C ARG A 81 24.31 -4.11 41.92
N TYR A 82 23.37 -4.00 40.98
CA TYR A 82 22.80 -2.71 40.57
C TYR A 82 21.90 -2.11 41.65
N GLY A 83 21.18 -2.93 42.43
CA GLY A 83 20.41 -2.47 43.58
C GLY A 83 21.28 -1.92 44.72
N ALA A 84 22.51 -2.43 44.87
CA ALA A 84 23.45 -1.97 45.90
C ALA A 84 24.34 -0.80 45.43
N ASN A 85 24.46 -0.55 44.13
CA ASN A 85 25.37 0.45 43.56
C ASN A 85 24.75 1.16 42.35
N GLU A 86 24.15 2.31 42.60
CA GLU A 86 23.49 3.16 41.60
C GLU A 86 24.45 3.62 40.49
N THR A 87 25.70 3.97 40.82
CA THR A 87 26.69 4.37 39.81
C THR A 87 27.05 3.23 38.85
N ALA A 88 27.02 1.99 39.32
CA ALA A 88 27.24 0.83 38.45
C ALA A 88 26.04 0.60 37.50
N LEU A 89 24.83 0.91 37.96
CA LEU A 89 23.63 0.84 37.13
C LEU A 89 23.63 1.95 36.07
N GLU A 90 23.90 3.19 36.45
CA GLU A 90 23.99 4.32 35.52
C GLU A 90 25.01 4.05 34.41
N SER A 91 26.22 3.61 34.77
CA SER A 91 27.26 3.28 33.79
C SER A 91 26.84 2.16 32.84
N ALA A 92 26.14 1.14 33.34
CA ALA A 92 25.69 0.03 32.51
C ALA A 92 24.56 0.44 31.54
N VAL A 93 23.68 1.34 31.97
CA VAL A 93 22.62 1.90 31.11
C VAL A 93 23.22 2.79 30.03
N ASP A 94 24.17 3.67 30.39
CA ASP A 94 24.87 4.55 29.44
C ASP A 94 25.66 3.75 28.39
N ASP A 95 26.36 2.68 28.81
CA ASP A 95 27.12 1.80 27.90
C ASP A 95 26.19 0.99 26.97
N ALA A 96 25.01 0.61 27.46
CA ALA A 96 24.02 -0.12 26.66
C ALA A 96 23.23 0.79 25.71
N TRP A 97 23.27 2.11 25.90
CA TRP A 97 22.42 3.05 25.18
C TRP A 97 22.88 3.25 23.72
N VAL A 98 22.18 2.59 22.79
CA VAL A 98 22.48 2.66 21.35
C VAL A 98 22.23 4.07 20.80
N THR A 99 23.26 4.73 20.26
CA THR A 99 23.17 6.12 19.77
C THR A 99 22.11 6.33 18.67
N PRO A 100 21.92 5.44 17.67
CA PRO A 100 20.77 5.50 16.76
C PRO A 100 19.55 4.74 17.31
N HIS A 101 18.89 5.29 18.34
CA HIS A 101 17.58 4.81 18.82
C HIS A 101 16.46 5.84 18.58
N ALA A 102 15.20 5.39 18.63
CA ALA A 102 14.04 6.17 18.17
C ALA A 102 13.85 7.53 18.88
N ALA A 103 14.32 7.66 20.12
CA ALA A 103 14.13 8.87 20.94
C ALA A 103 15.39 9.74 21.11
N GLY A 104 16.52 9.43 20.45
CA GLY A 104 17.87 9.92 20.81
C GLY A 104 18.17 11.42 20.73
N GLY A 105 17.20 12.26 20.39
CA GLY A 105 17.30 13.73 20.47
C GLY A 105 16.24 14.40 21.36
N ASP A 106 15.19 13.67 21.75
CA ASP A 106 13.98 14.22 22.39
C ASP A 106 13.80 13.73 23.84
N VAL A 107 14.81 13.02 24.37
CA VAL A 107 14.76 12.41 25.71
C VAL A 107 14.93 13.47 26.80
N ARG A 108 14.00 13.52 27.75
CA ARG A 108 14.19 14.20 29.04
C ARG A 108 14.19 13.18 30.18
N THR A 109 15.10 13.39 31.13
CA THR A 109 15.26 12.65 32.39
C THR A 109 15.29 11.13 32.21
N VAL A 110 16.48 10.54 32.19
CA VAL A 110 16.66 9.09 32.28
C VAL A 110 16.72 8.73 33.77
N ALA A 111 15.74 7.97 34.26
CA ALA A 111 15.78 7.37 35.59
C ALA A 111 15.94 5.86 35.43
N SER A 112 16.96 5.29 36.07
CA SER A 112 17.23 3.86 36.05
C SER A 112 17.04 3.26 37.43
N THR A 113 16.26 2.19 37.53
CA THR A 113 16.03 1.46 38.78
C THR A 113 16.10 -0.05 38.55
N VAL A 114 16.31 -0.82 39.60
CA VAL A 114 16.13 -2.28 39.57
C VAL A 114 14.78 -2.62 40.19
N ASP A 115 13.94 -3.37 39.47
CA ASP A 115 12.61 -3.79 39.90
C ASP A 115 12.32 -5.24 39.47
N ASP A 116 11.89 -6.08 40.40
CA ASP A 116 11.67 -7.54 40.25
C ASP A 116 12.66 -8.25 39.30
N GLY A 117 13.96 -8.13 39.57
CA GLY A 117 15.00 -8.81 38.77
C GLY A 117 15.22 -8.23 37.37
N ALA A 118 14.71 -7.04 37.09
CA ALA A 118 14.91 -6.34 35.83
C ALA A 118 15.46 -4.94 36.05
N VAL A 119 16.29 -4.49 35.11
CA VAL A 119 16.65 -3.07 35.01
C VAL A 119 15.52 -2.35 34.29
N VAL A 120 14.95 -1.33 34.94
CA VAL A 120 13.91 -0.47 34.41
C VAL A 120 14.51 0.89 34.09
N VAL A 121 14.40 1.31 32.83
CA VAL A 121 14.86 2.61 32.37
C VAL A 121 13.66 3.42 31.92
N ASN A 122 13.38 4.48 32.67
CA ASN A 122 12.29 5.40 32.42
C ASN A 122 12.82 6.68 31.79
N TYR A 123 12.17 7.13 30.73
CA TYR A 123 12.47 8.40 30.10
C TYR A 123 11.22 9.01 29.46
N THR A 124 11.24 10.32 29.26
CA THR A 124 10.10 11.04 28.68
C THR A 124 10.43 11.53 27.29
N VAL A 125 9.44 11.48 26.40
CA VAL A 125 9.48 12.00 25.03
C VAL A 125 8.25 12.87 24.86
N ASN A 126 8.47 14.14 24.52
CA ASN A 126 7.39 15.11 24.36
C ASN A 126 6.81 15.00 22.94
N ASP A 127 5.57 15.47 22.75
CA ASP A 127 4.91 15.59 21.45
C ASP A 127 4.85 14.27 20.65
N VAL A 128 4.67 13.12 21.32
CA VAL A 128 4.54 11.80 20.69
C VAL A 128 3.16 11.62 20.03
N ALA A 129 2.15 12.28 20.57
CA ALA A 129 0.81 12.31 20.01
C ALA A 129 0.30 13.74 19.83
N ARG A 130 -0.61 13.93 18.87
CA ARG A 130 -1.23 15.23 18.60
C ARG A 130 -2.72 15.12 18.29
N PRO A 131 -3.51 16.20 18.52
CA PRO A 131 -4.93 16.21 18.18
C PRO A 131 -5.16 16.02 16.67
N GLY A 132 -6.21 15.26 16.35
CA GLY A 132 -6.65 14.94 15.00
C GLY A 132 -8.03 15.50 14.66
N VAL A 133 -8.80 14.74 13.89
CA VAL A 133 -10.17 15.07 13.52
C VAL A 133 -11.11 14.73 14.68
N GLY A 134 -11.96 15.68 15.09
CA GLY A 134 -12.91 15.46 16.18
C GLY A 134 -12.18 15.23 17.51
N ASP A 135 -12.56 14.17 18.22
CA ASP A 135 -11.95 13.78 19.50
C ASP A 135 -10.80 12.76 19.32
N ALA A 136 -10.39 12.50 18.08
CA ALA A 136 -9.31 11.56 17.79
C ALA A 136 -7.94 12.23 18.01
N TRP A 137 -6.99 11.45 18.51
CA TRP A 137 -5.58 11.79 18.59
C TRP A 137 -4.77 10.86 17.70
N LEU A 138 -3.60 11.32 17.27
CA LEU A 138 -2.70 10.62 16.38
C LEU A 138 -1.32 10.50 17.02
N VAL A 139 -0.85 9.26 17.19
CA VAL A 139 0.54 8.93 17.43
C VAL A 139 1.20 8.73 16.07
N ASP A 140 2.01 9.70 15.64
CA ASP A 140 2.76 9.67 14.37
C ASP A 140 4.28 9.79 14.55
N TYR A 141 4.77 9.77 15.80
CA TYR A 141 6.20 9.77 16.13
C TYR A 141 7.02 8.74 15.36
N PHE A 142 6.42 7.59 15.07
CA PHE A 142 7.04 6.48 14.35
C PHE A 142 6.78 6.47 12.84
N ALA A 143 6.07 7.47 12.34
CA ALA A 143 5.59 7.55 10.97
C ALA A 143 6.29 8.63 10.14
N ASP A 144 7.42 9.19 10.62
CA ASP A 144 8.08 10.29 9.94
C ASP A 144 8.61 9.88 8.55
N VAL A 145 7.99 10.49 7.55
CA VAL A 145 8.17 10.26 6.11
C VAL A 145 9.49 10.84 5.60
N ALA A 146 10.13 11.75 6.36
CA ALA A 146 11.38 12.39 5.97
C ALA A 146 12.62 11.53 6.27
N SER A 147 12.55 10.65 7.27
CA SER A 147 13.68 9.81 7.65
C SER A 147 13.62 8.47 6.92
N ASN A 148 14.73 8.05 6.29
CA ASN A 148 14.86 6.71 5.68
C ASN A 148 15.01 5.60 6.75
N THR A 149 14.62 5.89 7.99
CA THR A 149 14.85 5.10 9.19
C THR A 149 13.92 3.90 9.20
N ARG A 150 14.47 2.69 9.24
CA ARG A 150 13.69 1.48 9.51
C ARG A 150 13.70 1.25 11.01
N TYR A 151 12.55 1.17 11.66
CA TYR A 151 12.50 0.77 13.05
C TYR A 151 12.61 -0.75 13.17
N SER A 152 13.40 -1.24 14.13
CA SER A 152 13.43 -2.65 14.49
C SER A 152 12.90 -2.86 15.91
N VAL A 153 12.03 -3.85 16.05
CA VAL A 153 11.60 -4.36 17.36
C VAL A 153 12.70 -5.29 17.89
N THR A 154 13.70 -4.68 18.54
CA THR A 154 14.74 -5.38 19.29
C THR A 154 14.28 -5.72 20.73
N ALA A 155 13.08 -5.30 21.10
CA ALA A 155 12.41 -5.77 22.32
C ALA A 155 11.67 -7.09 22.04
N GLU A 156 11.36 -7.86 23.07
CA GLU A 156 10.38 -8.96 23.00
C GLU A 156 8.98 -8.42 22.66
N ARG A 157 8.64 -7.27 23.24
CA ARG A 157 7.35 -6.61 23.06
C ARG A 157 7.51 -5.09 23.15
N VAL A 158 6.74 -4.38 22.32
CA VAL A 158 6.51 -2.94 22.42
C VAL A 158 5.00 -2.72 22.59
N THR A 159 4.59 -1.99 23.61
CA THR A 159 3.19 -1.62 23.80
C THR A 159 3.03 -0.12 23.96
N ILE A 160 2.07 0.44 23.24
CA ILE A 160 1.63 1.83 23.40
C ILE A 160 0.32 1.80 24.20
N HIS A 161 0.29 2.54 25.29
CA HIS A 161 -0.86 2.76 26.16
C HIS A 161 -1.38 4.18 25.91
N ALA A 162 -2.58 4.29 25.35
CA ALA A 162 -3.28 5.56 25.22
C ALA A 162 -3.86 6.00 26.58
N PRO A 163 -4.20 7.29 26.76
CA PRO A 163 -4.72 7.82 28.01
C PRO A 163 -5.95 7.05 28.53
N ASP A 164 -6.10 6.99 29.85
CA ASP A 164 -7.24 6.35 30.50
C ASP A 164 -8.57 6.94 29.98
N GLY A 165 -9.56 6.07 29.77
CA GLY A 165 -10.86 6.47 29.24
C GLY A 165 -10.91 6.65 27.72
N THR A 166 -9.81 6.41 27.01
CA THR A 166 -9.78 6.32 25.54
C THR A 166 -9.67 4.87 25.07
N VAL A 167 -9.89 4.63 23.78
CA VAL A 167 -9.57 3.36 23.12
C VAL A 167 -8.76 3.62 21.86
N VAL A 168 -7.97 2.64 21.43
CA VAL A 168 -7.35 2.65 20.12
C VAL A 168 -8.46 2.50 19.06
N THR A 169 -8.53 3.46 18.15
CA THR A 169 -9.63 3.65 17.19
C THR A 169 -9.33 3.11 15.80
N ASN A 170 -8.12 2.62 15.56
CA ASN A 170 -7.72 1.95 14.33
C ASN A 170 -7.16 0.55 14.61
N ASP A 171 -6.77 -0.16 13.54
CA ASP A 171 -6.12 -1.46 13.60
C ASP A 171 -4.70 -1.32 13.02
N PRO A 172 -3.69 -0.95 13.85
CA PRO A 172 -2.32 -0.82 13.38
C PRO A 172 -1.80 -2.16 12.89
N ALA A 173 -1.09 -2.15 11.75
CA ALA A 173 -0.60 -3.38 11.15
C ALA A 173 0.31 -4.15 12.14
N HIS A 174 0.07 -5.45 12.26
CA HIS A 174 0.84 -6.38 13.11
C HIS A 174 0.80 -6.07 14.62
N ALA A 175 -0.10 -5.18 15.05
CA ALA A 175 -0.39 -4.97 16.45
C ALA A 175 -1.57 -5.85 16.89
N SER A 176 -1.54 -6.31 18.14
CA SER A 176 -2.74 -6.72 18.86
C SER A 176 -3.30 -5.49 19.57
N VAL A 177 -4.56 -5.15 19.31
CA VAL A 177 -5.26 -4.04 19.96
C VAL A 177 -6.19 -4.58 21.05
N ASP A 178 -6.05 -4.06 22.27
CA ASP A 178 -6.94 -4.35 23.40
C ASP A 178 -7.24 -3.05 24.16
N GLY A 179 -8.48 -2.55 24.01
CA GLY A 179 -8.93 -1.31 24.63
C GLY A 179 -8.06 -0.10 24.23
N ASN A 180 -7.37 0.49 25.21
CA ASN A 180 -6.47 1.63 25.04
C ASN A 180 -5.03 1.21 24.68
N THR A 181 -4.77 -0.07 24.43
CA THR A 181 -3.42 -0.58 24.17
C THR A 181 -3.24 -1.11 22.77
N ALA A 182 -2.08 -0.85 22.17
CA ALA A 182 -1.61 -1.45 20.93
C ALA A 182 -0.26 -2.12 21.17
N THR A 183 -0.17 -3.42 20.91
CA THR A 183 0.99 -4.25 21.26
C THR A 183 1.59 -4.96 20.05
N TRP A 184 2.90 -4.77 19.85
CA TRP A 184 3.71 -5.51 18.87
C TRP A 184 4.61 -6.48 19.62
N THR A 185 4.60 -7.75 19.21
CA THR A 185 5.51 -8.78 19.73
C THR A 185 6.55 -9.13 18.67
N ARG A 186 7.77 -9.46 19.10
CA ARG A 186 8.80 -9.99 18.20
C ARG A 186 8.29 -11.28 17.56
N ASP A 187 8.38 -11.35 16.22
CA ASP A 187 8.01 -12.55 15.46
C ASP A 187 9.29 -13.23 14.95
N ASP A 188 9.62 -14.39 15.53
CA ASP A 188 10.90 -15.10 15.36
C ASP A 188 11.12 -15.67 13.94
N GLY A 189 10.10 -15.63 13.08
CA GLY A 189 10.11 -16.24 11.74
C GLY A 189 10.41 -15.32 10.56
N SER A 190 10.53 -14.00 10.76
CA SER A 190 10.76 -13.06 9.67
C SER A 190 12.24 -12.63 9.61
N ALA A 191 12.95 -13.03 8.56
CA ALA A 191 14.32 -12.55 8.26
C ALA A 191 14.38 -11.03 7.99
N SER A 192 13.23 -10.37 8.01
CA SER A 192 13.01 -8.93 8.02
C SER A 192 12.17 -8.63 9.27
N GLY A 193 12.85 -8.36 10.40
CA GLY A 193 12.25 -8.32 11.75
C GLY A 193 10.87 -7.67 11.86
N GLY A 194 10.06 -8.25 12.75
CA GLY A 194 8.64 -7.96 13.01
C GLY A 194 8.21 -6.50 12.82
N ASP A 195 7.13 -6.33 12.07
CA ASP A 195 6.70 -5.16 11.30
C ASP A 195 6.24 -3.92 12.11
N PHE A 196 7.09 -3.39 12.99
CA PHE A 196 6.96 -1.98 13.41
C PHE A 196 7.49 -1.10 12.27
N SER A 197 6.65 -0.91 11.24
CA SER A 197 7.06 -0.36 9.95
C SER A 197 7.21 1.17 9.97
N ARG A 198 7.84 1.72 8.91
CA ARG A 198 8.02 3.17 8.62
C ARG A 198 6.74 4.03 8.60
N GLN A 199 5.58 3.43 8.89
CA GLN A 199 4.25 4.01 8.75
C GLN A 199 3.30 3.49 9.84
N THR A 200 3.82 3.29 11.05
CA THR A 200 3.01 2.92 12.22
C THR A 200 2.28 4.17 12.71
N TYR A 201 0.98 4.23 12.42
CA TYR A 201 0.07 5.22 12.99
C TYR A 201 -0.85 4.54 13.99
N VAL A 202 -0.93 5.09 15.19
CA VAL A 202 -1.95 4.69 16.18
C VAL A 202 -2.87 5.88 16.38
N THR A 203 -4.17 5.66 16.30
CA THR A 203 -5.15 6.68 16.68
C THR A 203 -5.91 6.23 17.91
N TYR A 204 -6.23 7.16 18.81
CA TYR A 204 -7.02 6.88 20.00
C TYR A 204 -8.08 7.96 20.22
N GLY A 205 -9.15 7.62 20.94
CA GLY A 205 -10.30 8.51 21.18
C GLY A 205 -11.47 7.78 21.83
N GLU A 206 -12.69 8.28 21.60
CA GLU A 206 -13.92 7.69 22.12
C GLU A 206 -14.18 6.27 21.58
N ASP A 207 -14.65 5.36 22.42
CA ASP A 207 -15.13 4.02 22.03
C ASP A 207 -16.49 4.10 21.33
N SER A 208 -16.45 4.53 20.07
CA SER A 208 -17.63 4.65 19.24
C SER A 208 -17.28 4.49 17.76
N VAL A 209 -18.29 4.14 16.95
CA VAL A 209 -18.14 4.13 15.48
C VAL A 209 -17.70 5.51 14.96
N ARG A 210 -18.10 6.59 15.65
CA ARG A 210 -17.69 7.95 15.35
C ARG A 210 -16.21 8.18 15.70
N GLY A 211 -15.75 7.66 16.85
CA GLY A 211 -14.34 7.67 17.25
C GLY A 211 -13.48 6.94 16.21
N ALA A 212 -13.87 5.73 15.81
CA ALA A 212 -13.21 4.97 14.74
C ALA A 212 -13.17 5.75 13.42
N ALA A 213 -14.31 6.32 12.98
CA ALA A 213 -14.35 7.13 11.76
C ALA A 213 -13.43 8.36 11.83
N SER A 214 -13.35 8.99 13.00
CA SER A 214 -12.49 10.15 13.27
C SER A 214 -11.01 9.77 13.28
N GLY A 215 -10.65 8.61 13.85
CA GLY A 215 -9.30 8.04 13.79
C GLY A 215 -8.85 7.79 12.35
N TYR A 216 -9.65 7.07 11.55
CA TYR A 216 -9.33 6.85 10.14
C TYR A 216 -9.30 8.15 9.31
N ALA A 217 -10.19 9.12 9.60
CA ALA A 217 -10.14 10.44 8.95
C ALA A 217 -8.85 11.19 9.27
N THR A 218 -8.36 11.09 10.50
CA THR A 218 -7.09 11.69 10.95
C THR A 218 -5.92 11.12 10.18
N ILE A 219 -5.80 9.78 10.09
CA ILE A 219 -4.78 9.11 9.26
C ILE A 219 -4.91 9.54 7.79
N GLY A 220 -6.15 9.65 7.30
CA GLY A 220 -6.45 10.10 5.94
C GLY A 220 -5.97 11.52 5.64
N LEU A 221 -6.14 12.46 6.56
CA LEU A 221 -5.66 13.84 6.42
C LEU A 221 -4.15 13.94 6.54
N GLU A 222 -3.52 13.06 7.30
CA GLU A 222 -2.06 13.04 7.43
C GLU A 222 -1.39 12.50 6.16
N ARG A 223 -1.83 11.33 5.68
CA ARG A 223 -1.26 10.72 4.46
C ARG A 223 -1.78 11.32 3.16
N GLY A 224 -3.00 11.88 3.17
CA GLY A 224 -3.75 12.25 1.98
C GLY A 224 -3.04 13.28 1.11
N PRO A 225 -2.66 14.47 1.64
CA PRO A 225 -2.00 15.51 0.85
C PRO A 225 -0.66 15.06 0.25
N PRO A 226 0.27 14.43 1.00
CA PRO A 226 1.51 13.90 0.42
C PRO A 226 1.27 12.79 -0.62
N ALA A 227 0.29 11.91 -0.38
CA ALA A 227 -0.08 10.87 -1.35
C ALA A 227 -0.67 11.46 -2.63
N LEU A 228 -1.46 12.54 -2.51
CA LEU A 228 -2.04 13.25 -3.65
C LEU A 228 -0.96 13.94 -4.47
N GLU A 229 -0.04 14.65 -3.83
CA GLU A 229 1.10 15.30 -4.50
C GLU A 229 1.94 14.27 -5.27
N ARG A 230 2.40 13.21 -4.58
CA ARG A 230 3.23 12.16 -5.19
C ARG A 230 2.47 11.37 -6.25
N GLY A 231 1.20 11.06 -6.01
CA GLY A 231 0.35 10.32 -6.93
C GLY A 231 0.00 11.10 -8.20
N VAL A 232 -0.25 12.40 -8.08
CA VAL A 232 -0.47 13.28 -9.25
C VAL A 232 0.82 13.43 -10.03
N LEU A 233 1.95 13.76 -9.38
CA LEU A 233 3.24 13.87 -10.05
C LEU A 233 3.65 12.55 -10.74
N GLY A 234 3.48 11.43 -10.03
CA GLY A 234 3.70 10.07 -10.53
C GLY A 234 2.78 9.67 -11.68
N GLY A 235 1.53 10.07 -11.61
CA GLY A 235 0.50 9.71 -12.59
C GLY A 235 0.48 10.59 -13.84
N LEU A 236 1.02 11.82 -13.79
CA LEU A 236 0.92 12.78 -14.89
C LEU A 236 1.55 12.29 -16.20
N LEU A 237 2.78 11.77 -16.14
CA LEU A 237 3.48 11.26 -17.34
C LEU A 237 2.77 10.03 -17.94
N PRO A 238 2.52 8.93 -17.20
CA PRO A 238 1.82 7.77 -17.74
C PRO A 238 0.36 8.10 -18.10
N GLY A 239 -0.30 9.00 -17.37
CA GLY A 239 -1.63 9.50 -17.69
C GLY A 239 -1.66 10.25 -19.02
N THR A 240 -0.69 11.14 -19.27
CA THR A 240 -0.57 11.85 -20.56
C THR A 240 -0.33 10.86 -21.71
N LEU A 241 0.52 9.85 -21.50
CA LEU A 241 0.73 8.77 -22.46
C LEU A 241 -0.56 7.95 -22.71
N LEU A 242 -1.38 7.72 -21.68
CA LEU A 242 -2.68 7.06 -21.84
C LEU A 242 -3.67 7.90 -22.64
N VAL A 243 -3.71 9.22 -22.44
CA VAL A 243 -4.52 10.12 -23.28
C VAL A 243 -4.09 10.01 -24.74
N LEU A 244 -2.78 10.09 -25.01
CA LEU A 244 -2.23 9.95 -26.36
C LEU A 244 -2.54 8.57 -26.95
N ALA A 245 -2.42 7.51 -26.16
CA ALA A 245 -2.77 6.15 -26.57
C ALA A 245 -4.25 6.04 -26.90
N GLY A 246 -5.15 6.54 -26.05
CA GLY A 246 -6.60 6.55 -26.28
C GLY A 246 -6.98 7.30 -27.55
N VAL A 247 -6.38 8.47 -27.79
CA VAL A 247 -6.54 9.23 -29.04
C VAL A 247 -6.03 8.43 -30.24
N ALA A 248 -4.86 7.78 -30.10
CA ALA A 248 -4.30 6.93 -31.14
C ALA A 248 -5.20 5.72 -31.43
N VAL A 249 -5.75 5.03 -30.42
CA VAL A 249 -6.71 3.93 -30.59
C VAL A 249 -7.97 4.40 -31.32
N GLY A 250 -8.46 5.59 -30.99
CA GLY A 250 -9.64 6.16 -31.62
C GLY A 250 -9.44 6.56 -33.09
N ARG A 251 -8.20 6.89 -33.49
CA ARG A 251 -7.87 7.35 -34.86
C ARG A 251 -7.18 6.31 -35.74
N TYR A 252 -6.47 5.38 -35.15
CA TYR A 252 -5.68 4.39 -35.86
C TYR A 252 -6.58 3.21 -36.21
N ASP A 253 -6.86 3.08 -37.50
CA ASP A 253 -7.57 1.94 -38.07
C ASP A 253 -6.60 1.12 -38.91
N PRO A 254 -5.87 0.16 -38.31
CA PRO A 254 -4.98 -0.68 -39.08
C PRO A 254 -5.83 -1.68 -39.86
N GLY A 255 -6.32 -1.26 -41.03
CA GLY A 255 -7.08 -2.02 -42.03
C GLY A 255 -7.14 -3.53 -41.82
N ARG A 256 -7.98 -3.96 -40.88
CA ARG A 256 -8.22 -5.37 -40.55
C ARG A 256 -9.71 -5.56 -40.35
N GLU A 257 -10.37 -5.79 -41.47
CA GLU A 257 -11.77 -6.18 -41.62
C GLU A 257 -12.10 -7.56 -41.00
N THR A 258 -11.20 -8.19 -40.26
CA THR A 258 -11.28 -9.62 -39.91
C THR A 258 -11.73 -9.94 -38.48
N LEU A 259 -11.80 -8.97 -37.56
CA LEU A 259 -12.16 -9.23 -36.16
C LEU A 259 -13.62 -8.92 -35.88
N SER A 260 -14.45 -9.98 -35.87
CA SER A 260 -15.85 -9.90 -35.46
C SER A 260 -15.99 -9.66 -33.94
N PRO A 261 -17.09 -9.06 -33.47
CA PRO A 261 -17.40 -8.96 -32.04
C PRO A 261 -17.40 -10.32 -31.31
N ALA A 262 -17.79 -11.39 -32.01
CA ALA A 262 -17.76 -12.74 -31.47
C ALA A 262 -16.34 -13.25 -31.20
N THR A 263 -15.41 -12.92 -32.09
CA THR A 263 -13.98 -13.25 -31.94
C THR A 263 -13.38 -12.50 -30.76
N LEU A 264 -13.75 -11.22 -30.59
CA LEU A 264 -13.28 -10.41 -29.46
C LEU A 264 -13.84 -10.91 -28.12
N GLU A 265 -15.12 -11.30 -28.02
CA GLU A 265 -15.66 -11.94 -26.80
C GLU A 265 -14.86 -13.20 -26.43
N ARG A 266 -14.61 -14.09 -27.40
CA ARG A 266 -13.82 -15.31 -27.15
C ARG A 266 -12.40 -14.98 -26.69
N LEU A 267 -11.78 -13.95 -27.27
CA LEU A 267 -10.47 -13.47 -26.83
C LEU A 267 -10.52 -12.96 -25.39
N PHE A 268 -11.52 -12.15 -25.02
CA PHE A 268 -11.67 -11.62 -23.66
C PHE A 268 -11.90 -12.71 -22.63
N VAL A 269 -12.75 -13.69 -22.95
CA VAL A 269 -12.98 -14.84 -22.08
C VAL A 269 -11.70 -15.66 -21.95
N ALA A 270 -11.03 -16.01 -23.04
CA ALA A 270 -9.80 -16.81 -22.99
C ALA A 270 -8.67 -16.11 -22.23
N VAL A 271 -8.44 -14.82 -22.50
CA VAL A 271 -7.39 -14.04 -21.84
C VAL A 271 -7.74 -13.79 -20.37
N GLY A 272 -9.01 -13.48 -20.07
CA GLY A 272 -9.49 -13.26 -18.71
C GLY A 272 -9.41 -14.52 -17.85
N THR A 273 -9.80 -15.68 -18.40
CA THR A 273 -9.72 -16.97 -17.68
C THR A 273 -8.26 -17.42 -17.49
N LEU A 274 -7.41 -17.28 -18.51
CA LEU A 274 -5.98 -17.58 -18.39
C LEU A 274 -5.30 -16.67 -17.36
N GLY A 275 -5.65 -15.38 -17.34
CA GLY A 275 -5.15 -14.43 -16.34
C GLY A 275 -5.61 -14.80 -14.92
N ALA A 276 -6.90 -15.09 -14.74
CA ALA A 276 -7.44 -15.48 -13.43
C ALA A 276 -6.82 -16.79 -12.92
N VAL A 277 -6.78 -17.84 -13.74
CA VAL A 277 -6.19 -19.14 -13.38
C VAL A 277 -4.68 -19.01 -13.15
N GLY A 278 -3.98 -18.25 -13.99
CA GLY A 278 -2.53 -18.02 -13.85
C GLY A 278 -2.18 -17.32 -12.54
N LEU A 279 -2.95 -16.29 -12.15
CA LEU A 279 -2.75 -15.58 -10.88
C LEU A 279 -3.08 -16.44 -9.66
N LEU A 280 -4.13 -17.27 -9.74
CA LEU A 280 -4.43 -18.25 -8.69
C LEU A 280 -3.31 -19.29 -8.56
N ALA A 281 -2.83 -19.84 -9.68
CA ALA A 281 -1.72 -20.81 -9.68
C ALA A 281 -0.43 -20.20 -9.12
N LEU A 282 -0.12 -18.95 -9.50
CA LEU A 282 1.01 -18.21 -8.96
C LEU A 282 0.84 -17.94 -7.45
N SER A 283 -0.36 -17.60 -7.00
CA SER A 283 -0.66 -17.43 -5.56
C SER A 283 -0.43 -18.73 -4.79
N VAL A 284 -0.91 -19.87 -5.29
CA VAL A 284 -0.66 -21.18 -4.67
C VAL A 284 0.85 -21.47 -4.62
N ALA A 285 1.57 -21.24 -5.72
CA ALA A 285 3.00 -21.48 -5.78
C ALA A 285 3.80 -20.59 -4.82
N ALA A 286 3.40 -19.32 -4.67
CA ALA A 286 4.13 -18.34 -3.86
C ALA A 286 3.77 -18.41 -2.36
N THR A 287 2.52 -18.74 -2.02
CA THR A 287 2.00 -18.60 -0.64
C THR A 287 1.40 -19.88 -0.07
N GLY A 288 1.33 -20.96 -0.85
CA GLY A 288 0.61 -22.19 -0.48
C GLY A 288 -0.91 -22.04 -0.45
N ARG A 289 -1.46 -20.85 -0.74
CA ARG A 289 -2.90 -20.56 -0.70
C ARG A 289 -3.37 -19.95 -2.04
N PRO A 290 -4.51 -20.41 -2.60
CA PRO A 290 -5.00 -19.88 -3.87
C PRO A 290 -5.55 -18.45 -3.75
N LEU A 291 -6.11 -18.10 -2.60
CA LEU A 291 -6.70 -16.79 -2.31
C LEU A 291 -5.85 -16.07 -1.27
N SER A 292 -4.59 -15.79 -1.61
CA SER A 292 -3.80 -14.85 -0.81
C SER A 292 -4.31 -13.42 -1.01
N PRO A 293 -4.25 -12.55 0.01
CA PRO A 293 -4.78 -11.18 -0.08
C PRO A 293 -4.13 -10.28 -1.15
N GLY A 294 -3.04 -10.72 -1.79
CA GLY A 294 -2.41 -10.04 -2.92
C GLY A 294 -2.71 -10.72 -4.25
N LEU A 295 -1.85 -11.66 -4.64
CA LEU A 295 -1.87 -12.27 -5.98
C LEU A 295 -3.17 -13.02 -6.28
N GLY A 296 -3.74 -13.70 -5.27
CA GLY A 296 -5.01 -14.41 -5.40
C GLY A 296 -6.18 -13.46 -5.69
N ALA A 297 -6.23 -12.32 -4.98
CA ALA A 297 -7.26 -11.30 -5.18
C ALA A 297 -7.21 -10.68 -6.59
N LEU A 298 -6.01 -10.47 -7.15
CA LEU A 298 -5.84 -9.90 -8.50
C LEU A 298 -6.46 -10.78 -9.60
N SER A 299 -6.75 -12.06 -9.35
CA SER A 299 -7.50 -12.92 -10.29
C SER A 299 -8.89 -12.35 -10.64
N ALA A 300 -9.48 -11.54 -9.74
CA ALA A 300 -10.73 -10.83 -9.98
C ALA A 300 -10.67 -9.87 -11.18
N LEU A 301 -9.48 -9.34 -11.52
CA LEU A 301 -9.29 -8.51 -12.71
C LEU A 301 -9.49 -9.32 -13.99
N GLY A 302 -9.01 -10.57 -14.03
CA GLY A 302 -9.22 -11.49 -15.14
C GLY A 302 -10.70 -11.83 -15.32
N ILE A 303 -11.40 -12.07 -14.21
CA ILE A 303 -12.87 -12.30 -14.20
C ILE A 303 -13.59 -11.07 -14.74
N GLY A 304 -13.26 -9.87 -14.22
CA GLY A 304 -13.84 -8.61 -14.70
C GLY A 304 -13.63 -8.38 -16.20
N TYR A 305 -12.43 -8.65 -16.69
CA TYR A 305 -12.10 -8.51 -18.11
C TYR A 305 -12.88 -9.49 -19.00
N ALA A 306 -13.09 -10.74 -18.55
CA ALA A 306 -13.97 -11.67 -19.27
C ALA A 306 -15.43 -11.19 -19.25
N SER A 307 -15.92 -10.75 -18.09
CA SER A 307 -17.29 -10.29 -17.89
C SER A 307 -17.62 -9.05 -18.72
N ILE A 308 -16.69 -8.11 -18.89
CA ILE A 308 -16.92 -6.91 -19.71
C ILE A 308 -17.14 -7.30 -21.17
N GLY A 309 -16.42 -8.30 -21.68
CA GLY A 309 -16.55 -8.82 -23.03
C GLY A 309 -17.91 -9.47 -23.29
N ILE A 310 -18.34 -10.32 -22.36
CA ILE A 310 -19.64 -10.99 -22.41
C ILE A 310 -20.77 -9.96 -22.33
N ALA A 311 -20.69 -9.04 -21.36
CA ALA A 311 -21.72 -8.02 -21.13
C ALA A 311 -21.82 -7.05 -22.31
N ALA A 312 -20.69 -6.56 -22.85
CA ALA A 312 -20.69 -5.63 -23.98
C ALA A 312 -21.38 -6.22 -25.22
N ARG A 313 -21.23 -7.52 -25.48
CA ARG A 313 -21.86 -8.17 -26.63
C ARG A 313 -23.32 -8.54 -26.37
N ARG A 314 -23.64 -9.11 -25.21
CA ARG A 314 -24.96 -9.71 -24.93
C ARG A 314 -25.98 -8.72 -24.38
N SER A 315 -25.53 -7.58 -23.85
CA SER A 315 -26.42 -6.59 -23.26
C SER A 315 -27.26 -5.86 -24.30
N THR A 316 -28.51 -5.60 -23.97
CA THR A 316 -29.42 -4.71 -24.72
C THR A 316 -28.94 -3.26 -24.69
N TYR A 317 -28.14 -2.88 -23.69
CA TYR A 317 -27.60 -1.52 -23.54
C TYR A 317 -26.40 -1.21 -24.44
N ARG A 318 -25.92 -2.18 -25.24
CA ARG A 318 -24.77 -2.02 -26.15
C ARG A 318 -24.95 -0.92 -27.20
N HIS A 319 -26.21 -0.55 -27.47
CA HIS A 319 -26.62 0.40 -28.49
C HIS A 319 -26.38 1.88 -28.14
N THR A 320 -25.96 2.17 -26.91
CA THR A 320 -25.68 3.54 -26.49
C THR A 320 -24.32 3.64 -25.81
N THR A 321 -23.63 4.76 -26.00
CA THR A 321 -22.39 5.05 -25.27
C THR A 321 -22.61 5.02 -23.76
N ARG A 322 -23.76 5.55 -23.30
CA ARG A 322 -24.14 5.54 -21.87
C ARG A 322 -24.31 4.11 -21.36
N GLY A 323 -24.90 3.22 -22.16
CA GLY A 323 -25.05 1.81 -21.82
C GLY A 323 -23.72 1.08 -21.73
N LEU A 324 -22.78 1.31 -22.66
CA LEU A 324 -21.43 0.74 -22.57
C LEU A 324 -20.63 1.29 -21.38
N ALA A 325 -20.77 2.59 -21.07
CA ALA A 325 -20.17 3.18 -19.88
C ALA A 325 -20.79 2.60 -18.59
N GLY A 326 -22.10 2.36 -18.58
CA GLY A 326 -22.78 1.68 -17.47
C GLY A 326 -22.30 0.25 -17.27
N ILE A 327 -22.08 -0.52 -18.34
CA ILE A 327 -21.49 -1.87 -18.29
C ILE A 327 -20.06 -1.80 -17.73
N ALA A 328 -19.24 -0.88 -18.25
CA ALA A 328 -17.87 -0.69 -17.77
C ALA A 328 -17.85 -0.37 -16.27
N GLY A 329 -18.71 0.55 -15.81
CA GLY A 329 -18.84 0.90 -14.40
C GLY A 329 -19.31 -0.28 -13.54
N LEU A 330 -20.38 -0.98 -13.95
CA LEU A 330 -20.96 -2.08 -13.19
C LEU A 330 -20.01 -3.27 -13.06
N VAL A 331 -19.34 -3.66 -14.17
CA VAL A 331 -18.35 -4.74 -14.14
C VAL A 331 -17.17 -4.35 -13.26
N THR A 332 -16.70 -3.11 -13.36
CA THR A 332 -15.61 -2.62 -12.50
C THR A 332 -16.01 -2.66 -11.02
N LEU A 333 -17.20 -2.21 -10.66
CA LEU A 333 -17.72 -2.29 -9.29
C LEU A 333 -17.82 -3.75 -8.80
N GLY A 334 -18.32 -4.66 -9.63
CA GLY A 334 -18.35 -6.09 -9.32
C GLY A 334 -16.95 -6.67 -9.09
N THR A 335 -15.97 -6.28 -9.92
CA THR A 335 -14.56 -6.62 -9.71
C THR A 335 -14.02 -6.04 -8.41
N GLY A 336 -14.39 -4.81 -8.04
CA GLY A 336 -14.03 -4.19 -6.76
C GLY A 336 -14.55 -4.96 -5.55
N VAL A 337 -15.80 -5.43 -5.61
CA VAL A 337 -16.38 -6.29 -4.57
C VAL A 337 -15.59 -7.60 -4.44
N LEU A 338 -15.23 -8.23 -5.57
CA LEU A 338 -14.41 -9.45 -5.55
C LEU A 338 -13.00 -9.19 -5.00
N LEU A 339 -12.36 -8.08 -5.38
CA LEU A 339 -11.06 -7.67 -4.83
C LEU A 339 -11.14 -7.48 -3.32
N TRP A 340 -12.19 -6.81 -2.84
CA TRP A 340 -12.40 -6.58 -1.41
C TRP A 340 -12.64 -7.90 -0.65
N ILE A 341 -13.46 -8.81 -1.18
CA ILE A 341 -13.74 -10.10 -0.56
C ILE A 341 -12.48 -10.97 -0.48
N PHE A 342 -11.67 -11.01 -1.55
CA PHE A 342 -10.52 -11.92 -1.63
C PHE A 342 -9.22 -11.33 -1.09
N GLY A 343 -9.07 -10.01 -1.04
CA GLY A 343 -7.83 -9.36 -0.62
C GLY A 343 -7.98 -8.11 0.25
N GLY A 344 -9.18 -7.88 0.78
CA GLY A 344 -9.44 -6.78 1.69
C GLY A 344 -9.30 -5.41 1.03
N ALA A 345 -9.13 -4.38 1.87
CA ALA A 345 -9.05 -3.00 1.42
C ALA A 345 -7.85 -2.73 0.50
N VAL A 346 -6.72 -3.42 0.71
CA VAL A 346 -5.49 -3.24 -0.07
C VAL A 346 -5.70 -3.65 -1.54
N ALA A 347 -6.37 -4.77 -1.79
CA ALA A 347 -6.62 -5.25 -3.15
C ALA A 347 -7.51 -4.31 -3.97
N VAL A 348 -8.34 -3.48 -3.33
CA VAL A 348 -9.21 -2.49 -4.01
C VAL A 348 -8.38 -1.42 -4.74
N ILE A 349 -7.09 -1.26 -4.45
CA ILE A 349 -6.19 -0.35 -5.17
C ILE A 349 -6.01 -0.74 -6.64
N ALA A 350 -6.28 -1.99 -7.00
CA ALA A 350 -6.31 -2.41 -8.40
C ALA A 350 -7.52 -1.86 -9.17
N LEU A 351 -8.57 -1.40 -8.46
CA LEU A 351 -9.85 -0.98 -9.05
C LEU A 351 -9.73 0.21 -10.03
N PRO A 352 -8.96 1.28 -9.74
CA PRO A 352 -8.81 2.38 -10.70
C PRO A 352 -8.09 1.94 -11.98
N PHE A 353 -7.18 0.97 -11.92
CA PHE A 353 -6.52 0.41 -13.12
C PHE A 353 -7.50 -0.43 -13.95
N ALA A 354 -8.38 -1.19 -13.29
CA ALA A 354 -9.47 -1.91 -13.95
C ALA A 354 -10.43 -0.93 -14.65
N LEU A 355 -10.80 0.15 -13.96
CA LEU A 355 -11.65 1.20 -14.50
C LEU A 355 -11.00 1.86 -15.73
N ALA A 356 -9.71 2.20 -15.63
CA ALA A 356 -8.95 2.81 -16.72
C ALA A 356 -9.00 1.93 -17.99
N THR A 357 -8.82 0.62 -17.83
CA THR A 357 -8.92 -0.37 -18.91
C THR A 357 -10.34 -0.44 -19.48
N ALA A 358 -11.35 -0.52 -18.61
CA ALA A 358 -12.76 -0.62 -19.01
C ALA A 358 -13.25 0.59 -19.81
N CYS A 359 -12.70 1.78 -19.57
CA CYS A 359 -13.08 3.03 -20.24
C CYS A 359 -12.70 3.09 -21.73
N PHE A 360 -11.82 2.20 -22.19
CA PHE A 360 -11.54 2.08 -23.62
C PHE A 360 -12.76 1.60 -24.42
N LEU A 361 -13.66 0.82 -23.81
CA LEU A 361 -14.88 0.32 -24.46
C LEU A 361 -15.81 1.46 -24.93
N PRO A 362 -16.29 2.38 -24.07
CA PRO A 362 -17.09 3.51 -24.52
C PRO A 362 -16.28 4.49 -25.39
N LEU A 363 -14.97 4.66 -25.15
CA LEU A 363 -14.09 5.50 -25.97
C LEU A 363 -14.11 5.07 -27.45
N GLY A 364 -13.96 3.77 -27.70
CA GLY A 364 -14.02 3.22 -29.05
C GLY A 364 -15.37 3.47 -29.73
N ARG A 365 -16.48 3.37 -29.00
CA ARG A 365 -17.81 3.66 -29.58
C ARG A 365 -17.96 5.14 -29.95
N VAL A 366 -17.41 6.05 -29.14
CA VAL A 366 -17.54 7.50 -29.41
C VAL A 366 -16.62 7.95 -30.54
N SER A 367 -15.46 7.31 -30.73
CA SER A 367 -14.52 7.71 -31.77
C SER A 367 -15.06 7.56 -33.19
N THR A 368 -16.09 6.73 -33.41
CA THR A 368 -16.77 6.61 -34.70
C THR A 368 -17.78 7.76 -34.94
N ASN A 369 -18.31 8.36 -33.87
CA ASN A 369 -19.30 9.44 -33.95
C ASN A 369 -18.63 10.82 -33.94
N ARG A 370 -18.28 11.33 -35.13
CA ARG A 370 -17.65 12.67 -35.31
C ARG A 370 -18.49 13.84 -34.80
N SER A 371 -19.80 13.67 -34.60
CA SER A 371 -20.71 14.74 -34.17
C SER A 371 -20.59 15.13 -32.68
N LYS A 372 -19.84 14.38 -31.86
CA LYS A 372 -19.74 14.60 -30.41
C LYS A 372 -18.28 14.61 -29.89
N PRO A 373 -17.44 15.58 -30.33
CA PRO A 373 -16.03 15.63 -29.96
C PRO A 373 -15.79 15.78 -28.45
N ALA A 374 -16.70 16.46 -27.73
CA ALA A 374 -16.62 16.60 -26.27
C ALA A 374 -16.70 15.26 -25.53
N PHE A 375 -17.53 14.32 -25.99
CA PHE A 375 -17.61 12.99 -25.40
C PHE A 375 -16.35 12.17 -25.70
N ALA A 376 -15.76 12.32 -26.89
CA ALA A 376 -14.51 11.64 -27.23
C ALA A 376 -13.36 12.12 -26.34
N ALA A 377 -13.27 13.44 -26.11
CA ALA A 377 -12.28 14.03 -25.22
C ALA A 377 -12.47 13.55 -23.76
N LEU A 378 -13.71 13.54 -23.27
CA LEU A 378 -14.02 13.05 -21.91
C LEU A 378 -13.54 11.61 -21.70
N PHE A 379 -13.90 10.69 -22.62
CA PHE A 379 -13.51 9.29 -22.50
C PHE A 379 -12.02 9.02 -22.80
N ALA A 380 -11.31 9.96 -23.44
CA ALA A 380 -9.85 9.88 -23.59
C ALA A 380 -9.12 10.30 -22.31
N VAL A 381 -9.70 11.23 -21.53
CA VAL A 381 -9.14 11.72 -20.26
C VAL A 381 -9.47 10.79 -19.09
N LEU A 382 -10.63 10.14 -19.10
CA LEU A 382 -11.10 9.31 -17.98
C LEU A 382 -10.15 8.14 -17.61
N PRO A 383 -9.53 7.40 -18.55
CA PRO A 383 -8.50 6.41 -18.24
C PRO A 383 -7.28 7.00 -17.54
N ALA A 384 -6.86 8.21 -17.91
CA ALA A 384 -5.73 8.90 -17.29
C ALA A 384 -6.06 9.34 -15.86
N LEU A 385 -7.27 9.88 -15.63
CA LEU A 385 -7.74 10.20 -14.28
C LEU A 385 -7.84 8.96 -13.39
N ALA A 386 -8.33 7.84 -13.94
CA ALA A 386 -8.41 6.58 -13.21
C ALA A 386 -7.01 6.02 -12.89
N LEU A 387 -6.03 6.14 -13.80
CA LEU A 387 -4.64 5.80 -13.49
C LEU A 387 -4.07 6.71 -12.39
N ILE A 388 -4.28 8.03 -12.46
CA ILE A 388 -3.83 8.97 -11.43
C ILE A 388 -4.46 8.62 -10.08
N ALA A 389 -5.76 8.29 -10.04
CA ALA A 389 -6.42 7.83 -8.83
C ALA A 389 -5.74 6.56 -8.27
N GLY A 390 -5.42 5.58 -9.12
CA GLY A 390 -4.66 4.39 -8.72
C GLY A 390 -3.25 4.72 -8.21
N ALA A 391 -2.58 5.69 -8.83
CA ALA A 391 -1.28 6.18 -8.40
C ALA A 391 -1.32 6.86 -7.03
N VAL A 392 -2.36 7.66 -6.76
CA VAL A 392 -2.61 8.27 -5.45
C VAL A 392 -2.91 7.19 -4.41
N SER A 393 -3.78 6.22 -4.71
CA SER A 393 -4.07 5.11 -3.78
C SER A 393 -2.82 4.27 -3.47
N LEU A 394 -1.96 4.05 -4.46
CA LEU A 394 -0.69 3.36 -4.27
C LEU A 394 0.29 4.18 -3.41
N ALA A 395 0.39 5.49 -3.65
CA ALA A 395 1.24 6.39 -2.87
C ALA A 395 0.74 6.57 -1.42
N PHE A 396 -0.57 6.40 -1.20
CA PHE A 396 -1.17 6.41 0.12
C PHE A 396 -0.74 5.19 0.93
N LEU A 397 -0.73 3.99 0.33
CA LEU A 397 -0.26 2.80 1.02
C LEU A 397 1.25 2.76 1.16
N VAL A 398 1.96 2.99 0.06
CA VAL A 398 3.41 2.88 -0.01
C VAL A 398 3.94 4.27 -0.26
N SER A 399 4.50 4.92 0.77
CA SER A 399 5.15 6.20 0.57
C SER A 399 6.46 5.95 -0.18
N PRO A 400 6.59 6.39 -1.45
CA PRO A 400 7.81 6.12 -2.20
C PRO A 400 8.91 7.02 -1.67
N ALA A 401 9.90 6.43 -1.00
CA ALA A 401 11.11 7.11 -0.52
C ALA A 401 12.36 6.38 -1.02
N GLY A 402 13.42 7.14 -1.32
CA GLY A 402 14.68 6.62 -1.87
C GLY A 402 14.45 5.78 -3.13
N LEU A 403 14.97 4.55 -3.14
CA LEU A 403 14.79 3.58 -4.24
C LEU A 403 13.32 3.19 -4.48
N GLY A 404 12.46 3.34 -3.47
CA GLY A 404 11.02 3.12 -3.60
C GLY A 404 10.36 4.02 -4.64
N VAL A 405 10.93 5.20 -4.90
CA VAL A 405 10.46 6.10 -5.97
C VAL A 405 10.63 5.47 -7.34
N ILE A 406 11.77 4.86 -7.63
CA ILE A 406 12.03 4.21 -8.93
C ILE A 406 11.08 3.02 -9.11
N LEU A 407 10.94 2.17 -8.09
CA LEU A 407 10.04 1.02 -8.12
C LEU A 407 8.58 1.45 -8.32
N TYR A 408 8.16 2.52 -7.64
CA TYR A 408 6.84 3.12 -7.80
C TYR A 408 6.59 3.57 -9.25
N TRP A 409 7.52 4.29 -9.86
CA TRP A 409 7.42 4.70 -11.26
C TRP A 409 7.41 3.51 -12.24
N LEU A 410 8.24 2.49 -12.01
CA LEU A 410 8.26 1.27 -12.82
C LEU A 410 6.93 0.51 -12.73
N LEU A 411 6.34 0.43 -11.52
CA LEU A 411 5.05 -0.20 -11.29
C LEU A 411 3.93 0.57 -11.99
N LEU A 412 3.91 1.90 -11.93
CA LEU A 412 2.96 2.73 -12.67
C LEU A 412 3.11 2.58 -14.20
N ALA A 413 4.36 2.55 -14.69
CA ALA A 413 4.64 2.33 -16.10
C ALA A 413 4.15 0.95 -16.56
N PHE A 414 4.39 -0.09 -15.77
CA PHE A 414 3.89 -1.44 -16.00
C PHE A 414 2.35 -1.45 -16.09
N TRP A 415 1.66 -0.84 -15.14
CA TRP A 415 0.20 -0.71 -15.17
C TRP A 415 -0.29 0.08 -16.38
N GLY A 416 0.37 1.17 -16.75
CA GLY A 416 0.06 1.94 -17.95
C GLY A 416 0.14 1.07 -19.22
N VAL A 417 1.18 0.25 -19.34
CA VAL A 417 1.33 -0.71 -20.45
C VAL A 417 0.20 -1.74 -20.45
N LEU A 418 -0.15 -2.31 -19.30
CA LEU A 418 -1.25 -3.26 -19.19
C LEU A 418 -2.59 -2.62 -19.59
N ILE A 419 -2.87 -1.41 -19.12
CA ILE A 419 -4.10 -0.67 -19.46
C ILE A 419 -4.20 -0.49 -20.98
N VAL A 420 -3.12 -0.10 -21.67
CA VAL A 420 -3.14 0.03 -23.13
C VAL A 420 -3.31 -1.34 -23.81
N ALA A 421 -2.57 -2.35 -23.36
CA ALA A 421 -2.59 -3.68 -23.97
C ALA A 421 -3.95 -4.36 -23.89
N PHE A 422 -4.64 -4.25 -22.75
CA PHE A 422 -5.99 -4.80 -22.54
C PHE A 422 -7.11 -3.83 -22.95
N GLY A 423 -6.88 -2.52 -22.86
CA GLY A 423 -7.84 -1.49 -23.26
C GLY A 423 -7.98 -1.39 -24.78
N TYR A 424 -6.90 -1.54 -25.54
CA TYR A 424 -6.95 -1.44 -27.01
C TYR A 424 -7.97 -2.41 -27.64
N PRO A 425 -7.97 -3.72 -27.32
CA PRO A 425 -9.02 -4.64 -27.76
C PRO A 425 -10.45 -4.23 -27.37
N LEU A 426 -10.66 -3.67 -26.17
CA LEU A 426 -11.96 -3.17 -25.74
C LEU A 426 -12.42 -1.95 -26.56
N GLY A 427 -11.50 -1.05 -26.89
CA GLY A 427 -11.77 0.05 -27.82
C GLY A 427 -12.18 -0.44 -29.20
N LEU A 428 -11.51 -1.47 -29.72
CA LEU A 428 -11.94 -2.10 -30.97
C LEU A 428 -13.35 -2.69 -30.88
N MET A 429 -13.68 -3.37 -29.78
CA MET A 429 -15.03 -3.90 -29.57
C MET A 429 -16.07 -2.78 -29.59
N GLY A 430 -15.83 -1.66 -28.89
CA GLY A 430 -16.72 -0.51 -28.85
C GLY A 430 -16.97 0.10 -30.24
N ARG A 431 -15.92 0.22 -31.05
CA ARG A 431 -16.01 0.68 -32.45
C ARG A 431 -16.88 -0.24 -33.30
N ARG A 432 -16.65 -1.55 -33.25
CA ARG A 432 -17.41 -2.54 -34.04
C ARG A 432 -18.89 -2.58 -33.69
N LEU A 433 -19.22 -2.37 -32.42
CA LEU A 433 -20.62 -2.27 -31.98
C LEU A 433 -21.31 -1.01 -32.55
N ALA A 434 -20.59 0.08 -32.79
CA ALA A 434 -21.14 1.25 -33.47
C ALA A 434 -21.34 1.02 -34.98
N GLU A 435 -20.35 0.43 -35.64
CA GLU A 435 -20.39 0.17 -37.09
C GLU A 435 -21.53 -0.78 -37.46
N ALA A 436 -21.81 -1.81 -36.65
CA ALA A 436 -22.90 -2.76 -36.88
C ALA A 436 -24.31 -2.15 -36.84
N GLU A 437 -24.47 -0.92 -36.34
CA GLU A 437 -25.75 -0.21 -36.26
C GLU A 437 -25.96 0.81 -37.37
N THR A 438 -24.92 1.12 -38.15
CA THR A 438 -25.03 2.08 -39.25
C THR A 438 -25.34 1.29 -40.52
N PRO A 439 -26.61 1.20 -40.99
CA PRO A 439 -26.90 0.52 -42.24
C PRO A 439 -26.12 1.22 -43.35
N ALA A 440 -25.52 0.43 -44.25
CA ALA A 440 -24.95 0.95 -45.48
C ALA A 440 -26.07 1.67 -46.24
N GLU A 441 -25.96 2.99 -46.39
CA GLU A 441 -26.80 3.72 -47.34
C GLU A 441 -26.54 3.11 -48.74
N PRO A 442 -27.59 2.68 -49.46
CA PRO A 442 -27.46 2.04 -50.76
C PRO A 442 -26.97 2.99 -51.86
#